data_AF-A0AAD9GLR2-F1
#
_entry.id   AF-A0AAD9GLR2-F1
#
_cell.length_a   1.000
_cell.length_b   1.000
_cell.length_c   1.000
_cell.angle_alpha   90.00
_cell.angle_beta   90.00
_cell.angle_gamma   90.00
#
_symmetry.space_group_name_H-M   'P 1'
#
loop_
_entity.id
_entity.type
_entity.pdbx_description
1 polymer ?
#
loop_
_entity_poly.entity_id
_entity_poly.type
_entity_poly.pdbx_seq_one_letter_code
_entity_poly.pdbx_strand_id
1 'polypeptide(L)'
;MTLARVIGEAAVATMLRTLSPTESNTGVALGYIVKEQRDVAASVTSPKPRVESLKLHASTYTGKEGETLLRWLVELDTAVAARRIVDPMSKVAFAMSCLGGRARSWAYGRRLSDPTCFSTYEVFKEELKLAFESPKNEFRSRAEFLDLKQGKGDVCTFAQRARYLVSNIVANPIDEATKVVTFMKGLRDGPVKTDLF
;
A
#
# COMPACT_ATOMS: atom_id res chain seq x y z
N MET A 1 1.65 -40.75 23.61
CA MET A 1 1.36 -41.70 22.51
C MET A 1 2.67 -42.27 22.02
N THR A 2 2.96 -43.53 22.31
CA THR A 2 4.28 -44.16 22.17
C THR A 2 4.41 -44.89 20.83
N LEU A 3 5.62 -44.91 20.26
CA LEU A 3 6.02 -45.49 18.95
C LEU A 3 5.47 -46.90 18.65
N ALA A 4 5.09 -47.65 19.70
CA ALA A 4 4.52 -48.99 19.63
C ALA A 4 3.19 -49.09 18.85
N ARG A 5 2.36 -48.03 18.82
CA ARG A 5 1.04 -48.10 18.15
C ARG A 5 1.11 -48.00 16.62
N VAL A 6 2.25 -47.61 16.06
CA VAL A 6 2.41 -47.40 14.61
C VAL A 6 3.07 -48.62 13.92
N ILE A 7 3.83 -49.45 14.65
CA ILE A 7 4.68 -50.48 14.03
C ILE A 7 4.33 -51.91 14.50
N GLY A 8 3.50 -52.08 15.53
CA GLY A 8 3.06 -53.39 16.02
C GLY A 8 4.13 -54.06 16.90
N GLU A 9 3.70 -54.62 18.03
CA GLU A 9 4.59 -55.18 19.06
C GLU A 9 5.48 -56.31 18.54
N ALA A 10 5.01 -57.08 17.54
CA ALA A 10 5.78 -58.15 16.89
C ALA A 10 7.01 -57.61 16.13
N ALA A 11 6.91 -56.42 15.51
CA ALA A 11 8.02 -55.82 14.79
C ALA A 11 9.05 -55.22 15.76
N VAL A 12 8.60 -54.60 16.86
CA VAL A 12 9.49 -54.11 17.93
C VAL A 12 10.22 -55.27 18.60
N ALA A 13 9.55 -56.39 18.87
CA ALA A 13 10.16 -57.59 19.42
C ALA A 13 11.14 -58.27 18.44
N THR A 14 10.93 -58.14 17.12
CA THR A 14 11.86 -58.63 16.10
C THR A 14 13.11 -57.76 16.02
N MET A 15 12.95 -56.43 16.09
CA MET A 15 14.08 -55.49 16.09
C MET A 15 14.96 -55.60 17.35
N LEU A 16 14.37 -55.83 18.52
CA LEU A 16 15.14 -56.03 19.75
C LEU A 16 15.86 -57.40 19.77
N ARG A 17 15.36 -58.39 19.03
CA ARG A 17 15.96 -59.74 18.96
C ARG A 17 17.11 -59.84 17.93
N THR A 18 17.14 -58.96 16.91
CA THR A 18 18.25 -58.88 15.94
C THR A 18 19.39 -57.97 16.41
N LEU A 19 19.19 -57.17 17.45
CA LEU A 19 20.22 -56.34 18.08
C LEU A 19 20.91 -57.10 19.22
N SER A 20 21.69 -58.11 18.87
CA SER A 20 22.80 -58.58 19.70
C SER A 20 24.12 -58.19 19.03
N PRO A 21 25.14 -57.76 19.80
CA PRO A 21 26.24 -56.94 19.29
C PRO A 21 27.24 -57.83 18.54
N THR A 22 27.20 -57.76 17.21
CA THR A 22 28.36 -58.11 16.38
C THR A 22 28.68 -56.92 15.50
N GLU A 23 29.94 -56.51 15.55
CA GLU A 23 30.49 -55.22 15.12
C GLU A 23 30.44 -54.94 13.60
N SER A 24 29.65 -55.68 12.83
CA SER A 24 29.69 -55.66 11.36
C SER A 24 28.56 -54.85 10.69
N ASN A 25 27.53 -54.40 11.43
CA ASN A 25 26.33 -53.80 10.82
C ASN A 25 26.13 -52.29 11.05
N THR A 26 27.06 -51.64 11.75
CA THR A 26 26.97 -50.21 12.12
C THR A 26 27.09 -49.29 10.91
N GLY A 27 27.81 -49.70 9.85
CA GLY A 27 28.02 -48.90 8.65
C GLY A 27 26.79 -48.82 7.73
N VAL A 28 26.03 -49.92 7.60
CA VAL A 28 24.86 -49.99 6.69
C VAL A 28 23.66 -49.25 7.27
N ALA A 29 23.43 -49.39 8.58
CA ALA A 29 22.37 -48.69 9.29
C ALA A 29 22.58 -47.16 9.32
N LEU A 30 23.83 -46.71 9.51
CA LEU A 30 24.18 -45.28 9.41
C LEU A 30 24.02 -44.76 7.98
N GLY A 31 24.38 -45.56 6.97
CA GLY A 31 24.22 -45.19 5.56
C GLY A 31 22.76 -44.95 5.16
N TYR A 32 21.83 -45.74 5.68
CA TYR A 32 20.39 -45.58 5.42
C TYR A 32 19.80 -44.33 6.10
N ILE A 33 20.18 -44.05 7.35
CA ILE A 33 19.72 -42.87 8.10
C ILE A 33 20.23 -41.57 7.46
N VAL A 34 21.48 -41.56 6.99
CA VAL A 34 22.07 -40.40 6.30
C VAL A 34 21.43 -40.17 4.92
N LYS A 35 21.06 -41.23 4.20
CA LYS A 35 20.40 -41.13 2.89
C LYS A 35 18.97 -40.61 3.02
N GLU A 36 18.19 -41.12 3.97
CA GLU A 36 16.83 -40.63 4.26
C GLU A 36 16.83 -39.17 4.72
N GLN A 37 17.78 -38.73 5.55
CA GLN A 37 17.89 -37.31 5.90
C GLN A 37 18.23 -36.42 4.71
N ARG A 38 18.97 -36.93 3.71
CA ARG A 38 19.30 -36.20 2.48
C ARG A 38 18.10 -36.11 1.53
N ASP A 39 17.32 -37.18 1.42
CA ASP A 39 16.11 -37.24 0.58
C ASP A 39 14.94 -36.44 1.20
N VAL A 40 14.83 -36.42 2.54
CA VAL A 40 13.90 -35.54 3.27
C VAL A 40 14.32 -34.07 3.20
N ALA A 41 15.62 -33.76 3.25
CA ALA A 41 16.12 -32.39 3.07
C ALA A 41 15.94 -31.88 1.63
N ALA A 42 16.04 -32.76 0.62
CA ALA A 42 15.77 -32.43 -0.78
C ALA A 42 14.26 -32.20 -1.06
N SER A 43 13.37 -32.84 -0.31
CA SER A 43 11.91 -32.68 -0.44
C SER A 43 11.36 -31.38 0.19
N VAL A 44 12.07 -30.78 1.15
CA VAL A 44 11.68 -29.50 1.78
C VAL A 44 12.07 -28.27 0.94
N THR A 45 12.85 -28.44 -0.13
CA THR A 45 13.26 -27.36 -1.03
C THR A 45 12.43 -27.35 -2.32
N SER A 46 11.11 -27.37 -2.20
CA SER A 46 10.29 -26.76 -3.24
C SER A 46 10.45 -25.23 -3.10
N PRO A 47 11.03 -24.52 -4.07
CA PRO A 47 11.15 -23.07 -3.97
C PRO A 47 9.73 -22.50 -3.96
N LYS A 48 9.25 -22.05 -2.80
CA LYS A 48 8.11 -21.13 -2.75
C LYS A 48 8.42 -20.02 -3.76
N PRO A 49 7.52 -19.71 -4.71
CA PRO A 49 7.78 -18.65 -5.67
C PRO A 49 8.12 -17.41 -4.87
N ARG A 50 9.39 -16.98 -4.93
CA ARG A 50 9.83 -15.70 -4.38
C ARG A 50 9.17 -14.67 -5.27
N VAL A 51 7.97 -14.24 -4.89
CA VAL A 51 7.30 -13.18 -5.63
C VAL A 51 8.14 -11.92 -5.43
N GLU A 52 8.78 -11.51 -6.51
CA GLU A 52 9.69 -10.36 -6.54
C GLU A 52 8.95 -9.09 -6.12
N SER A 53 9.60 -8.26 -5.30
CA SER A 53 9.09 -6.95 -4.96
C SER A 53 9.35 -5.99 -6.12
N LEU A 54 8.32 -5.26 -6.54
CA LEU A 54 8.44 -4.28 -7.61
C LEU A 54 8.87 -2.94 -7.00
N LYS A 55 9.95 -2.34 -7.52
CA LYS A 55 10.42 -1.01 -7.12
C LYS A 55 9.58 0.10 -7.79
N LEU A 56 8.29 0.18 -7.46
CA LEU A 56 7.39 1.19 -8.02
C LEU A 56 7.66 2.58 -7.41
N HIS A 57 8.07 3.58 -8.19
CA HIS A 57 8.26 4.93 -7.66
C HIS A 57 6.91 5.56 -7.25
N ALA A 58 6.80 6.11 -6.04
CA ALA A 58 5.72 7.04 -5.68
C ALA A 58 6.18 8.47 -5.91
N SER A 59 5.35 9.32 -6.52
CA SER A 59 5.66 10.72 -6.77
C SER A 59 6.02 11.49 -5.49
N THR A 60 6.70 12.62 -5.63
CA THR A 60 7.07 13.44 -4.47
C THR A 60 5.92 14.38 -4.09
N TYR A 61 5.41 14.27 -2.87
CA TYR A 61 4.43 15.21 -2.34
C TYR A 61 5.11 16.36 -1.62
N THR A 62 4.91 17.59 -2.10
CA THR A 62 5.58 18.77 -1.56
C THR A 62 4.72 19.55 -0.57
N GLY A 63 3.42 19.28 -0.56
CA GLY A 63 2.44 20.02 0.24
C GLY A 63 2.20 21.41 -0.32
N LYS A 64 2.30 21.59 -1.64
CA LYS A 64 1.96 22.84 -2.33
C LYS A 64 0.45 22.98 -2.50
N GLU A 65 0.02 24.23 -2.63
CA GLU A 65 -1.37 24.50 -2.99
C GLU A 65 -1.66 23.96 -4.39
N GLY A 66 -2.73 23.19 -4.53
CA GLY A 66 -3.10 22.49 -5.76
C GLY A 66 -2.62 21.04 -5.88
N GLU A 67 -1.70 20.57 -5.01
CA GLU A 67 -1.41 19.13 -4.91
C GLU A 67 -2.50 18.43 -4.10
N THR A 68 -3.13 17.40 -4.66
CA THR A 68 -4.14 16.62 -3.95
C THR A 68 -3.47 15.55 -3.07
N LEU A 69 -3.48 15.73 -1.75
CA LEU A 69 -2.92 14.77 -0.80
C LEU A 69 -3.54 13.36 -0.95
N LEU A 70 -4.87 13.28 -1.08
CA LEU A 70 -5.58 12.00 -1.19
C LEU A 70 -5.15 11.18 -2.41
N ARG A 71 -5.03 11.85 -3.57
CA ARG A 71 -4.54 11.19 -4.80
C ARG A 71 -3.12 10.65 -4.61
N TRP A 72 -2.26 11.43 -3.95
CA TRP A 72 -0.90 11.00 -3.64
C TRP A 72 -0.86 9.83 -2.64
N LEU A 73 -1.73 9.82 -1.62
CA LEU A 73 -1.82 8.71 -0.66
C LEU A 73 -2.21 7.39 -1.34
N VAL A 74 -3.10 7.42 -2.34
CA VAL A 74 -3.45 6.24 -3.15
C VAL A 74 -2.25 5.72 -3.94
N GLU A 75 -1.47 6.62 -4.55
CA GLU A 75 -0.24 6.26 -5.26
C GLU A 75 0.79 5.65 -4.29
N LEU A 76 0.94 6.26 -3.10
CA LEU A 76 1.84 5.78 -2.05
C LEU A 76 1.45 4.39 -1.55
N ASP A 77 0.17 4.16 -1.25
CA ASP A 77 -0.35 2.87 -0.80
C ASP A 77 -0.13 1.78 -1.87
N THR A 78 -0.31 2.13 -3.15
CA THR A 78 0.01 1.24 -4.28
C THR A 78 1.49 0.88 -4.32
N ALA A 79 2.37 1.86 -4.11
CA ALA A 79 3.82 1.66 -4.10
C ALA A 79 4.31 0.85 -2.89
N VAL A 80 3.69 1.02 -1.71
CA VAL A 80 3.93 0.21 -0.51
C VAL A 80 3.53 -1.25 -0.75
N ALA A 81 2.35 -1.47 -1.34
CA ALA A 81 1.85 -2.81 -1.67
C ALA A 81 2.75 -3.51 -2.70
N ALA A 82 3.11 -2.83 -3.78
CA ALA A 82 3.99 -3.37 -4.83
C ALA A 82 5.39 -3.74 -4.31
N ARG A 83 5.92 -2.94 -3.37
CA ARG A 83 7.19 -3.22 -2.69
C ARG A 83 7.09 -4.27 -1.58
N ARG A 84 5.88 -4.64 -1.15
CA ARG A 84 5.62 -5.56 -0.03
C ARG A 84 6.26 -5.10 1.28
N ILE A 85 6.19 -3.80 1.57
CA ILE A 85 6.69 -3.26 2.84
C ILE A 85 5.67 -3.64 3.93
N VAL A 86 6.05 -4.54 4.83
CA VAL A 86 5.17 -5.04 5.90
C VAL A 86 5.35 -4.25 7.18
N ASP A 87 6.59 -4.04 7.60
CA ASP A 87 6.95 -3.38 8.85
C ASP A 87 6.41 -1.93 8.91
N PRO A 88 5.65 -1.56 9.96
CA PRO A 88 5.06 -0.22 10.08
C PRO A 88 6.08 0.91 10.00
N MET A 89 7.23 0.77 10.66
CA MET A 89 8.26 1.82 10.67
C MET A 89 8.93 1.97 9.31
N SER A 90 9.12 0.87 8.59
CA SER A 90 9.59 0.86 7.21
C SER A 90 8.60 1.53 6.26
N LYS A 91 7.29 1.34 6.46
CA LYS A 91 6.25 2.07 5.69
C LYS A 91 6.34 3.58 5.95
N VAL A 92 6.46 3.99 7.22
CA VAL A 92 6.61 5.41 7.59
C VAL A 92 7.90 6.00 7.01
N ALA A 93 9.03 5.31 7.14
CA ALA A 93 10.31 5.76 6.59
C ALA A 93 10.25 5.92 5.06
N PHE A 94 9.66 4.94 4.37
CA PHE A 94 9.43 5.00 2.94
C PHE A 94 8.50 6.18 2.55
N ALA A 95 7.38 6.35 3.26
CA ALA A 95 6.46 7.46 3.03
C ALA A 95 7.12 8.83 3.22
N MET A 96 7.90 9.00 4.30
CA MET A 96 8.66 10.22 4.55
C MET A 96 9.71 10.50 3.47
N SER A 97 10.32 9.46 2.88
CA SER A 97 11.26 9.62 1.77
C SER A 97 10.59 10.18 0.50
N CYS A 98 9.28 9.93 0.35
CA CYS A 98 8.47 10.44 -0.76
C CYS A 98 7.92 11.86 -0.50
N LEU A 99 8.23 12.47 0.65
CA LEU A 99 7.87 13.86 0.92
C LEU A 99 8.96 14.81 0.41
N GLY A 100 8.55 15.97 -0.09
CA GLY A 100 9.41 17.10 -0.45
C GLY A 100 8.93 18.41 0.17
N GLY A 101 9.62 19.51 -0.12
CA GLY A 101 9.17 20.87 0.22
C GLY A 101 8.68 21.07 1.66
N ARG A 102 7.48 21.63 1.80
CA ARG A 102 6.86 21.93 3.10
C ARG A 102 6.47 20.65 3.85
N ALA A 103 5.98 19.65 3.13
CA ALA A 103 5.61 18.36 3.72
C ALA A 103 6.80 17.64 4.36
N ARG A 104 7.96 17.64 3.69
CA ARG A 104 9.21 17.10 4.26
C ARG A 104 9.62 17.86 5.52
N SER A 105 9.67 19.19 5.43
CA SER A 105 10.10 20.04 6.55
C SER A 105 9.20 19.84 7.78
N TRP A 106 7.89 19.75 7.57
CA TRP A 106 6.91 19.42 8.61
C TRP A 106 7.17 18.05 9.24
N ALA A 107 7.29 16.99 8.43
CA ALA A 107 7.40 15.62 8.95
C ALA A 107 8.69 15.41 9.78
N TYR A 108 9.83 15.92 9.28
CA TYR A 108 11.08 15.83 10.03
C TYR A 108 11.10 16.76 11.24
N GLY A 109 10.47 17.95 11.16
CA GLY A 109 10.29 18.83 12.31
C GLY A 109 9.52 18.14 13.44
N ARG A 110 8.44 17.41 13.12
CA ARG A 110 7.70 16.62 14.11
C ARG A 110 8.54 15.50 14.73
N ARG A 111 9.31 14.75 13.91
CA ARG A 111 10.19 13.69 14.42
C ARG A 111 11.31 14.21 15.32
N LEU A 112 11.81 15.43 15.05
CA LEU A 112 12.81 16.07 15.90
C LEU A 112 12.25 16.42 17.28
N SER A 113 11.01 16.90 17.33
CA SER A 113 10.34 17.24 18.60
C SER A 113 9.88 16.00 19.36
N ASP A 114 9.37 14.99 18.66
CA ASP A 114 8.90 13.72 19.20
C ASP A 114 9.31 12.57 18.26
N PRO A 115 10.32 11.77 18.65
CA PRO A 115 10.77 10.62 17.86
C PRO A 115 9.69 9.54 17.64
N THR A 116 8.64 9.53 18.48
CA THR A 116 7.55 8.54 18.46
C THR A 116 6.29 9.03 17.76
N CYS A 117 6.30 10.25 17.20
CA CYS A 117 5.10 10.91 16.67
C CYS A 117 4.39 10.17 15.53
N PHE A 118 5.09 9.25 14.86
CA PHE A 118 4.55 8.39 13.79
C PHE A 118 4.71 6.92 14.19
N SER A 119 3.99 6.51 15.23
CA SER A 119 4.05 5.15 15.80
C SER A 119 3.53 4.06 14.85
N THR A 120 2.63 4.42 13.92
CA THR A 120 2.15 3.53 12.86
C THR A 120 2.01 4.27 11.53
N TYR A 121 1.85 3.50 10.45
CA TYR A 121 1.65 4.05 9.12
C TYR A 121 0.30 4.79 9.01
N GLU A 122 -0.72 4.28 9.69
CA GLU A 122 -2.06 4.87 9.75
C GLU A 122 -2.02 6.21 10.50
N VAL A 123 -1.34 6.28 11.65
CA VAL A 123 -1.15 7.53 12.40
C VAL A 123 -0.41 8.56 11.56
N PHE A 124 0.63 8.16 10.83
CA PHE A 124 1.33 9.05 9.91
C PHE A 124 0.38 9.63 8.84
N LYS A 125 -0.46 8.79 8.20
CA LYS A 125 -1.41 9.25 7.18
C LYS A 125 -2.43 10.24 7.76
N GLU A 126 -2.96 9.98 8.94
CA GLU A 126 -3.93 10.87 9.60
C GLU A 126 -3.31 12.20 10.01
N GLU A 127 -2.11 12.20 10.61
CA GLU A 127 -1.39 13.44 10.94
C GLU A 127 -1.05 14.27 9.70
N LEU A 128 -0.66 13.59 8.60
CA LEU A 128 -0.38 14.25 7.33
C LEU A 128 -1.64 14.88 6.73
N LYS A 129 -2.79 14.20 6.84
CA LYS A 129 -4.09 14.76 6.47
C LYS A 129 -4.43 15.98 7.32
N LEU A 130 -4.35 15.88 8.65
CA LEU A 130 -4.63 17.03 9.52
C LEU A 130 -3.76 18.25 9.20
N ALA A 131 -2.49 18.02 8.84
CA ALA A 131 -1.56 19.08 8.50
C ALA A 131 -1.78 19.71 7.11
N PHE A 132 -2.17 18.92 6.10
CA PHE A 132 -2.17 19.38 4.70
C PHE A 132 -3.52 19.28 3.98
N GLU A 133 -4.44 18.49 4.49
CA GLU A 133 -5.82 18.34 4.02
C GLU A 133 -6.74 19.41 4.62
N SER A 134 -6.20 20.60 4.94
CA SER A 134 -6.92 21.67 5.61
C SER A 134 -8.35 21.75 5.07
N PRO A 135 -9.40 21.77 5.91
CA PRO A 135 -10.78 21.88 5.46
C PRO A 135 -10.99 23.04 4.48
N LYS A 136 -10.17 24.08 4.64
CA LYS A 136 -10.10 25.24 3.75
C LYS A 136 -9.86 24.88 2.28
N ASN A 137 -9.22 23.76 1.97
CA ASN A 137 -8.99 23.29 0.60
C ASN A 137 -10.25 22.70 -0.02
N GLU A 138 -11.06 21.92 0.72
CA GLU A 138 -12.35 21.44 0.22
C GLU A 138 -13.36 22.58 0.12
N PHE A 139 -13.47 23.42 1.15
CA PHE A 139 -14.35 24.59 1.12
C PHE A 139 -13.95 25.55 -0.01
N ARG A 140 -12.65 25.76 -0.25
CA ARG A 140 -12.16 26.57 -1.37
C ARG A 140 -12.44 25.90 -2.72
N SER A 141 -12.15 24.61 -2.88
CA SER A 141 -12.42 23.89 -4.14
C SER A 141 -13.91 23.87 -4.44
N ARG A 142 -14.77 23.71 -3.42
CA ARG A 142 -16.22 23.83 -3.53
C ARG A 142 -16.63 25.24 -3.93
N ALA A 143 -16.13 26.28 -3.26
CA ALA A 143 -16.45 27.66 -3.60
C ALA A 143 -16.00 28.00 -5.03
N GLU A 144 -14.77 27.63 -5.40
CA GLU A 144 -14.22 27.85 -6.74
C GLU A 144 -14.99 27.07 -7.82
N PHE A 145 -15.46 25.86 -7.51
CA PHE A 145 -16.32 25.10 -8.41
C PHE A 145 -17.67 25.80 -8.60
N LEU A 146 -18.32 26.24 -7.52
CA LEU A 146 -19.62 26.93 -7.57
C LEU A 146 -19.56 28.27 -8.32
N ASP A 147 -18.40 28.94 -8.28
CA ASP A 147 -18.14 30.20 -9.00
C ASP A 147 -17.47 30.00 -10.37
N LEU A 148 -17.29 28.75 -10.82
CA LEU A 148 -16.50 28.42 -12.01
C LEU A 148 -17.14 29.00 -13.29
N LYS A 149 -16.31 29.68 -14.11
CA LYS A 149 -16.70 30.21 -15.42
C LYS A 149 -15.67 29.82 -16.48
N GLN A 150 -16.14 29.51 -17.69
CA GLN A 150 -15.29 29.12 -18.83
C GLN A 150 -14.27 30.21 -19.20
N GLY A 151 -14.62 31.49 -19.02
CA GLY A 151 -13.71 32.59 -19.36
C GLY A 151 -13.37 32.59 -20.85
N LYS A 152 -12.09 32.76 -21.21
CA LYS A 152 -11.56 32.76 -22.59
C LYS A 152 -11.04 31.42 -23.12
N GLY A 153 -10.98 30.40 -22.26
CA GLY A 153 -10.48 29.08 -22.66
C GLY A 153 -11.49 28.26 -23.46
N ASP A 154 -11.00 27.20 -24.09
CA ASP A 154 -11.85 26.19 -24.72
C ASP A 154 -12.64 25.37 -23.67
N VAL A 155 -13.63 24.62 -24.16
CA VAL A 155 -14.51 23.81 -23.31
C VAL A 155 -13.76 22.66 -22.64
N CYS A 156 -12.73 22.10 -23.27
CA CYS A 156 -11.95 20.99 -22.70
C CYS A 156 -11.13 21.45 -21.49
N THR A 157 -10.49 22.61 -21.57
CA THR A 157 -9.75 23.23 -20.46
C THR A 157 -10.68 23.56 -19.30
N PHE A 158 -11.86 24.10 -19.60
CA PHE A 158 -12.91 24.34 -18.60
C PHE A 158 -13.39 23.04 -17.93
N ALA A 159 -13.66 21.99 -18.72
CA ALA A 159 -14.04 20.66 -18.22
C ALA A 159 -12.95 19.99 -17.39
N GLN A 160 -11.69 20.16 -17.75
CA GLN A 160 -10.56 19.67 -16.94
C GLN A 160 -10.49 20.39 -15.59
N ARG A 161 -10.64 21.73 -15.57
CA ARG A 161 -10.67 22.50 -14.33
C ARG A 161 -11.85 22.11 -13.44
N ALA A 162 -13.04 21.94 -14.02
CA ALA A 162 -14.21 21.46 -13.30
C ALA A 162 -13.97 20.08 -12.66
N ARG A 163 -13.46 19.11 -13.44
CA ARG A 163 -13.12 17.76 -12.95
C ARG A 163 -12.08 17.80 -11.83
N TYR A 164 -11.06 18.65 -11.99
CA TYR A 164 -10.03 18.81 -10.97
C TYR A 164 -10.60 19.31 -9.65
N LEU A 165 -11.40 20.40 -9.67
CA LEU A 165 -12.02 20.98 -8.48
C LEU A 165 -12.97 19.99 -7.79
N VAL A 166 -13.81 19.28 -8.55
CA VAL A 166 -14.68 18.23 -8.00
C VAL A 166 -13.86 17.10 -7.37
N SER A 167 -12.73 16.70 -7.99
CA SER A 167 -11.89 15.63 -7.46
C SER A 167 -11.19 15.96 -6.15
N ASN A 168 -11.09 17.25 -5.80
CA ASN A 168 -10.53 17.70 -4.52
C ASN A 168 -11.55 17.70 -3.37
N ILE A 169 -12.84 17.46 -3.63
CA ILE A 169 -13.91 17.45 -2.63
C ILE A 169 -14.27 15.99 -2.34
N VAL A 170 -13.73 15.42 -1.26
CA VAL A 170 -13.85 13.98 -0.99
C VAL A 170 -14.74 13.67 0.21
N ALA A 171 -14.67 14.46 1.29
CA ALA A 171 -15.40 14.15 2.52
C ALA A 171 -16.92 14.29 2.36
N ASN A 172 -17.37 15.31 1.64
CA ASN A 172 -18.79 15.52 1.31
C ASN A 172 -18.89 15.88 -0.18
N PRO A 173 -19.04 14.90 -1.08
CA PRO A 173 -19.04 15.16 -2.52
C PRO A 173 -20.26 16.01 -2.92
N ILE A 174 -20.07 16.87 -3.94
CA ILE A 174 -21.19 17.59 -4.56
C ILE A 174 -22.10 16.58 -5.28
N ASP A 175 -23.41 16.76 -5.25
CA ASP A 175 -24.35 15.92 -5.98
C ASP A 175 -24.27 16.17 -7.50
N GLU A 176 -24.67 15.18 -8.29
CA GLU A 176 -24.56 15.27 -9.76
C GLU A 176 -25.39 16.40 -10.36
N ALA A 177 -26.57 16.70 -9.81
CA ALA A 177 -27.41 17.78 -10.31
C ALA A 177 -26.72 19.13 -10.12
N THR A 178 -26.17 19.40 -8.93
CA THR A 178 -25.39 20.62 -8.67
C THR A 178 -24.14 20.68 -9.55
N LYS A 179 -23.45 19.57 -9.82
CA LYS A 179 -22.31 19.55 -10.74
C LYS A 179 -22.70 19.97 -12.15
N VAL A 180 -23.76 19.36 -12.70
CA VAL A 180 -24.25 19.64 -14.05
C VAL A 180 -24.73 21.09 -14.15
N VAL A 181 -25.56 21.55 -13.22
CA VAL A 181 -26.10 22.92 -13.21
C VAL A 181 -24.99 23.95 -13.12
N THR A 182 -24.02 23.75 -12.22
CA THR A 182 -22.88 24.66 -12.07
C THR A 182 -22.03 24.69 -13.33
N PHE A 183 -21.72 23.53 -13.91
CA PHE A 183 -20.95 23.43 -15.14
C PHE A 183 -21.64 24.13 -16.32
N MET A 184 -22.94 23.86 -16.51
CA MET A 184 -23.73 24.49 -17.58
C MET A 184 -23.89 25.99 -17.40
N LYS A 185 -24.10 26.46 -16.16
CA LYS A 185 -24.17 27.89 -15.83
C LYS A 185 -22.84 28.61 -16.08
N GLY A 186 -21.72 27.92 -15.85
CA GLY A 186 -20.37 28.42 -16.08
C GLY A 186 -19.93 28.45 -17.55
N LEU A 187 -20.62 27.72 -18.45
CA LEU A 187 -20.35 27.75 -19.89
C LEU A 187 -20.66 29.12 -20.49
N ARG A 188 -19.79 29.56 -21.39
CA ARG A 188 -19.99 30.76 -22.19
C ARG A 188 -21.15 30.54 -23.16
N ASP A 189 -21.92 31.59 -23.41
CA ASP A 189 -22.95 31.59 -24.44
C ASP A 189 -22.33 31.33 -25.82
N GLY A 190 -22.91 30.39 -26.55
CA GLY A 190 -22.41 29.91 -27.83
C GLY A 190 -23.03 28.57 -28.22
N PRO A 191 -22.64 28.01 -29.38
CA PRO A 191 -23.27 26.81 -29.96
C PRO A 191 -23.30 25.63 -29.00
N VAL A 192 -22.19 25.39 -28.30
CA VAL A 192 -22.08 24.29 -27.34
C VAL A 192 -23.07 24.41 -26.19
N LYS A 193 -23.40 25.64 -25.77
CA LYS A 193 -24.39 25.86 -24.72
C LYS A 193 -25.79 25.64 -25.28
N THR A 194 -26.11 26.21 -26.44
CA THR A 194 -27.42 26.04 -27.08
C THR A 194 -27.74 24.60 -27.46
N ASP A 195 -26.73 23.77 -27.76
CA ASP A 195 -26.94 22.36 -28.08
C ASP A 195 -27.13 21.48 -26.81
N LEU A 196 -26.75 22.00 -25.63
CA LEU A 196 -26.86 21.30 -24.35
C LEU A 196 -28.17 21.62 -23.60
N PHE A 197 -28.89 22.68 -23.99
CA PHE A 197 -30.16 23.15 -23.43
C PHE A 197 -31.32 22.86 -24.37
#